data_AF-A0A7W1KL33-F1
#
_entry.id   AF-A0A7W1KL33-F1
#
_cell.length_a   1.000
_cell.length_b   1.000
_cell.length_c   1.000
_cell.angle_alpha   90.00
_cell.angle_beta   90.00
_cell.angle_gamma   90.00
#
_symmetry.space_group_name_H-M   'P 1'
#
loop_
_entity.id
_entity.type
_entity.pdbx_description
1 polymer ?
#
loop_
_entity_poly.entity_id
_entity_poly.type
_entity_poly.pdbx_seq_one_letter_code
_entity_poly.pdbx_strand_id
1 'polypeptide(L)'
;EFLGEVLGEFFAEQGWGRLNAMALGPSVVALDSVEWAEAVDERQGDFPSCHLSCGLLADFLGRVSGDQVAVMEVECRSRGEQRCRFLAGSPETLGILYDRMAQGTGYLEALGVLG
;
A
#
# COMPACT_ATOMS: atom_id res chain seq x y z
N GLU A 1 19.23 2.13 3.57
CA GLU A 1 18.67 3.25 4.35
C GLU A 1 17.98 4.33 3.51
N PHE A 2 18.33 4.56 2.24
CA PHE A 2 17.77 5.68 1.45
C PHE A 2 16.51 5.36 0.61
N LEU A 3 16.14 4.10 0.43
CA LEU A 3 15.10 3.73 -0.54
C LEU A 3 13.74 4.39 -0.24
N GLY A 4 13.32 4.42 1.03
CA GLY A 4 12.03 5.01 1.41
C GLY A 4 11.99 6.53 1.19
N GLU A 5 13.09 7.23 1.48
CA GLU A 5 13.21 8.67 1.28
C GLU A 5 13.18 9.03 -0.21
N VAL A 6 14.00 8.35 -1.02
CA VAL A 6 14.07 8.55 -2.48
C VAL A 6 12.74 8.21 -3.14
N LEU A 7 12.07 7.13 -2.71
CA LEU A 7 10.74 6.78 -3.19
C LEU A 7 9.72 7.89 -2.91
N GLY A 8 9.72 8.41 -1.67
CA GLY A 8 8.82 9.47 -1.26
C GLY A 8 9.04 10.77 -2.04
N GLU A 9 10.29 11.15 -2.27
CA GLU A 9 10.65 12.32 -3.08
C GLU A 9 10.25 12.14 -4.54
N PHE A 10 10.58 11.00 -5.14
CA PHE A 10 10.25 10.72 -6.54
C PHE A 10 8.75 10.87 -6.82
N PHE A 11 7.87 10.26 -6.00
CA PHE A 11 6.43 10.37 -6.23
C PHE A 11 5.89 11.79 -5.95
N ALA A 12 6.45 12.49 -4.98
CA ALA A 12 6.08 13.88 -4.70
C ALA A 12 6.42 14.80 -5.87
N GLU A 13 7.63 14.70 -6.43
CA GLU A 13 8.08 15.50 -7.58
C GLU A 13 7.25 15.25 -8.85
N GLN A 14 6.73 14.02 -9.00
CA GLN A 14 5.88 13.63 -10.12
C GLN A 14 4.40 13.94 -9.91
N GLY A 15 4.04 14.59 -8.80
CA GLY A 15 2.68 15.04 -8.52
C GLY A 15 1.72 13.97 -8.00
N TRP A 16 2.23 12.82 -7.57
CA TRP A 16 1.39 11.76 -6.96
C TRP A 16 1.11 11.98 -5.48
N GLY A 17 1.92 12.79 -4.79
CA GLY A 17 1.95 12.89 -3.33
C GLY A 17 3.14 12.14 -2.73
N ARG A 18 3.46 12.38 -1.45
CA ARG A 18 4.61 11.74 -0.81
C ARG A 18 4.23 10.39 -0.22
N LEU A 19 5.02 9.36 -0.53
CA LEU A 19 4.96 8.07 0.15
C LEU A 19 5.90 8.03 1.34
N ASN A 20 5.41 7.49 2.46
CA ASN A 20 6.22 7.11 3.61
C ASN A 20 6.26 5.58 3.69
N ALA A 21 7.45 5.01 3.47
CA ALA A 21 7.66 3.56 3.53
C ALA A 21 8.07 3.13 4.94
N MET A 22 7.39 2.12 5.49
CA MET A 22 7.74 1.50 6.77
C MET A 22 7.62 -0.02 6.70
N ALA A 23 8.53 -0.75 7.34
CA ALA A 23 8.38 -2.19 7.49
C ALA A 23 7.19 -2.49 8.41
N LEU A 24 6.32 -3.41 7.98
CA LEU A 24 5.17 -3.89 8.73
C LEU A 24 5.31 -5.41 8.91
N GLY A 25 6.12 -5.80 9.90
CA GLY A 25 6.57 -7.18 10.05
C GLY A 25 7.75 -7.53 9.12
N PRO A 26 8.15 -8.81 9.06
CA PRO A 26 9.38 -9.23 8.37
C PRO A 26 9.27 -9.29 6.84
N SER A 27 8.06 -9.33 6.28
CA SER A 27 7.85 -9.65 4.86
C SER A 27 6.94 -8.66 4.11
N VAL A 28 6.51 -7.60 4.78
CA VAL A 28 5.60 -6.60 4.21
C VAL A 28 6.12 -5.19 4.49
N VAL A 29 6.02 -4.33 3.49
CA VAL A 29 6.27 -2.89 3.60
C VAL A 29 4.93 -2.17 3.43
N ALA A 30 4.61 -1.28 4.37
CA ALA A 30 3.50 -0.35 4.23
C ALA A 30 3.99 0.95 3.58
N LEU A 31 3.22 1.47 2.62
CA LEU A 31 3.42 2.74 1.95
C LEU A 31 2.22 3.64 2.24
N ASP A 32 2.46 4.73 2.97
CA ASP A 32 1.42 5.63 3.42
C ASP A 32 1.50 6.99 2.71
N SER A 33 0.35 7.56 2.36
CA SER A 33 0.26 8.93 1.86
C SER A 33 -1.07 9.58 2.30
N VAL A 34 -1.02 10.85 2.73
CA VAL A 34 -2.20 11.62 3.17
C VAL A 34 -2.78 12.49 2.06
N GLU A 35 -2.09 12.55 0.93
CA GLU A 35 -2.34 13.44 -0.21
C GLU A 35 -2.18 12.69 -1.56
N TRP A 36 -2.42 11.38 -1.55
CA TRP A 36 -2.24 10.53 -2.73
C TRP A 36 -3.19 10.90 -3.88
N ALA A 37 -2.62 11.12 -5.08
CA ALA A 37 -3.32 11.75 -6.20
C ALA A 37 -4.49 10.95 -6.77
N GLU A 38 -4.46 9.62 -6.72
CA GLU A 38 -5.59 8.81 -7.20
C GLU A 38 -6.79 8.88 -6.25
N ALA A 39 -6.55 9.22 -4.98
CA ALA A 39 -7.60 9.23 -3.97
C ALA A 39 -8.25 10.62 -3.85
N VAL A 40 -9.57 10.64 -4.02
CA VAL A 40 -10.40 11.81 -3.74
C VAL A 40 -10.81 11.87 -2.26
N ASP A 41 -10.96 13.09 -1.72
CA ASP A 41 -11.38 13.35 -0.33
C ASP A 41 -12.86 13.04 -0.08
N GLU A 42 -13.69 13.05 -1.13
CA GLU A 42 -15.10 12.70 -1.04
C GLU A 42 -15.27 11.20 -1.07
N ARG A 43 -16.04 10.65 -0.13
CA ARG A 43 -16.31 9.21 -0.08
C ARG A 43 -17.04 8.76 -1.35
N GLN A 44 -16.39 7.90 -2.14
CA GLN A 44 -16.94 7.35 -3.40
C GLN A 44 -17.54 5.95 -3.22
N GLY A 45 -17.34 5.30 -2.07
CA GLY A 45 -17.90 3.98 -1.82
C GLY A 45 -17.44 3.33 -0.52
N ASP A 46 -17.68 2.02 -0.43
CA ASP A 46 -17.30 1.18 0.71
C ASP A 46 -15.99 0.42 0.50
N PHE A 47 -15.39 0.52 -0.70
CA PHE A 47 -14.16 -0.18 -1.07
C PHE A 47 -13.04 0.79 -1.45
N PRO A 48 -11.76 0.41 -1.25
CA PRO A 48 -10.62 1.17 -1.76
C PRO A 48 -10.69 1.32 -3.29
N SER A 49 -10.26 2.48 -3.81
CA SER A 49 -10.42 2.83 -5.23
C SER A 49 -9.12 3.13 -5.97
N CYS A 50 -7.95 3.04 -5.33
CA CYS A 50 -6.67 3.35 -5.96
C CYS A 50 -6.11 2.16 -6.76
N HIS A 51 -6.89 1.66 -7.71
CA HIS A 51 -6.56 0.47 -8.50
C HIS A 51 -5.37 0.69 -9.43
N LEU A 52 -5.26 1.88 -10.04
CA LEU A 52 -4.13 2.23 -10.90
C LEU A 52 -2.83 2.20 -10.08
N SER A 53 -2.87 2.75 -8.87
CA SER A 53 -1.72 2.81 -7.96
C SER A 53 -1.29 1.44 -7.49
N CYS A 54 -2.21 0.51 -7.23
CA CYS A 54 -1.85 -0.87 -6.91
C CYS A 54 -1.03 -1.51 -8.05
N GLY A 55 -1.47 -1.36 -9.30
CA GLY A 55 -0.75 -1.87 -10.46
C GLY A 55 0.59 -1.16 -10.70
N LEU A 56 0.59 0.17 -10.62
CA LEU A 56 1.78 1.00 -10.82
C LEU A 56 2.86 0.70 -9.80
N LEU A 57 2.51 0.67 -8.50
CA LEU A 57 3.44 0.40 -7.42
C LEU A 57 3.98 -1.03 -7.48
N ALA A 58 3.15 -2.01 -7.87
CA ALA A 58 3.59 -3.38 -8.05
C ALA A 58 4.66 -3.52 -9.15
N ASP A 59 4.43 -2.94 -10.34
CA ASP A 59 5.43 -2.97 -11.42
C ASP A 59 6.69 -2.16 -11.07
N PHE A 60 6.52 -0.98 -10.49
CA PHE A 60 7.65 -0.13 -10.08
C PHE A 60 8.56 -0.84 -9.07
N LEU A 61 7.99 -1.36 -7.96
CA LEU A 61 8.75 -2.05 -6.93
C LEU A 61 9.32 -3.38 -7.42
N GLY A 62 8.62 -4.06 -8.32
CA GLY A 62 9.14 -5.27 -8.96
C GLY A 62 10.41 -4.99 -9.76
N ARG A 63 10.44 -3.90 -10.53
CA ARG A 63 11.64 -3.47 -11.26
C ARG A 63 12.78 -3.04 -10.34
N VAL A 64 12.48 -2.37 -9.23
CA VAL A 64 13.48 -1.94 -8.24
C VAL A 64 14.11 -3.12 -7.51
N SER A 65 13.30 -4.11 -7.14
CA SER A 65 13.76 -5.30 -6.41
C SER A 65 14.40 -6.36 -7.30
N GLY A 66 14.03 -6.39 -8.59
CA GLY A 66 14.40 -7.48 -9.50
C GLY A 66 13.54 -8.75 -9.33
N ASP A 67 12.52 -8.70 -8.48
CA ASP A 67 11.63 -9.80 -8.15
C ASP A 67 10.15 -9.42 -8.38
N GLN A 68 9.25 -10.41 -8.33
CA GLN A 68 7.82 -10.13 -8.41
C GLN A 68 7.30 -9.55 -7.09
N VAL A 69 6.66 -8.39 -7.15
CA VAL A 69 6.02 -7.72 -6.00
C VAL A 69 4.51 -7.63 -6.25
N ALA A 70 3.72 -7.94 -5.23
CA ALA A 70 2.29 -7.66 -5.18
C ALA A 70 2.04 -6.44 -4.28
N VAL A 71 1.04 -5.63 -4.65
CA VAL A 71 0.61 -4.47 -3.87
C VAL A 71 -0.89 -4.52 -3.64
N MET A 72 -1.32 -4.28 -2.41
CA MET A 72 -2.72 -4.26 -2.00
C MET A 72 -3.04 -2.99 -1.19
N GLU A 73 -4.06 -2.25 -1.61
CA GLU A 73 -4.58 -1.12 -0.83
C GLU A 73 -5.47 -1.62 0.33
N VAL A 74 -5.21 -1.14 1.55
CA VAL A 74 -5.93 -1.55 2.78
C VAL A 74 -6.61 -0.39 3.50
N GLU A 75 -6.19 0.85 3.24
CA GLU A 75 -6.85 2.09 3.66
C GLU A 75 -6.88 3.05 2.47
N CYS A 76 -7.96 3.81 2.31
CA CYS A 76 -8.16 4.73 1.20
C CYS A 76 -8.91 5.99 1.63
N ARG A 77 -8.39 7.17 1.27
CA ARG A 77 -9.10 8.44 1.49
C ARG A 77 -10.49 8.46 0.85
N SER A 78 -10.65 7.85 -0.32
CA SER A 78 -11.94 7.75 -1.02
C SER A 78 -12.94 6.81 -0.36
N ARG A 79 -12.53 6.03 0.65
CA ARG A 79 -13.42 5.25 1.53
C ARG A 79 -13.69 5.95 2.87
N GLY A 80 -13.03 7.08 3.12
CA GLY A 80 -13.16 7.90 4.33
C GLY A 80 -12.03 7.74 5.33
N GLU A 81 -10.95 7.01 5.01
CA GLU A 81 -9.77 6.93 5.86
C GLU A 81 -8.91 8.21 5.78
N GLN A 82 -8.08 8.44 6.81
CA GLN A 82 -7.22 9.63 6.89
C GLN A 82 -6.01 9.59 5.95
N ARG A 83 -5.71 8.42 5.37
CA ARG A 83 -4.59 8.18 4.46
C ARG A 83 -4.94 7.08 3.47
N CYS A 84 -4.17 7.01 2.39
CA CYS A 84 -4.05 5.79 1.61
C CYS A 84 -2.92 4.95 2.18
N ARG A 85 -3.13 3.65 2.33
CA ARG A 85 -2.10 2.69 2.74
C ARG A 85 -2.06 1.52 1.77
N PHE A 86 -0.90 1.31 1.19
CA PHE A 86 -0.60 0.17 0.33
C PHE A 86 0.35 -0.78 1.03
N LEU A 87 0.06 -2.08 0.99
CA LEU A 87 0.95 -3.13 1.47
C LEU A 87 1.67 -3.73 0.27
N ALA A 88 2.99 -3.76 0.32
CA ALA A 88 3.85 -4.36 -0.69
C ALA A 88 4.58 -5.58 -0.11
N GLY A 89 4.65 -6.66 -0.87
CA GLY A 89 5.37 -7.88 -0.48
C GLY A 89 5.34 -8.93 -1.58
N SER A 90 5.80 -10.14 -1.27
CA SER A 90 5.72 -11.25 -2.24
C SER A 90 4.26 -11.59 -2.56
N PRO A 91 3.95 -12.06 -3.79
CA PRO A 91 2.60 -12.50 -4.15
C PRO A 91 2.03 -13.57 -3.20
N GLU A 92 2.88 -14.49 -2.74
CA GLU A 92 2.48 -15.53 -1.77
C GLU A 92 2.06 -14.91 -0.42
N THR A 93 2.89 -14.03 0.13
CA THR A 93 2.59 -13.34 1.41
C THR A 93 1.31 -12.52 1.32
N LEU A 94 1.13 -11.77 0.24
CA LEU A 94 -0.04 -10.90 0.03
C LEU A 94 -1.30 -11.73 -0.26
N GLY A 95 -1.18 -12.89 -0.91
CA GLY A 95 -2.29 -13.83 -1.09
C GLY A 95 -2.81 -14.38 0.24
N ILE A 96 -1.91 -14.84 1.12
CA ILE A 96 -2.28 -15.31 2.46
C ILE A 96 -2.96 -14.20 3.27
N LEU A 97 -2.45 -12.98 3.17
CA LEU A 97 -3.03 -11.82 3.85
C LEU A 97 -4.44 -11.51 3.33
N TYR A 98 -4.62 -11.51 2.01
CA TYR A 98 -5.91 -11.31 1.37
C TYR A 98 -6.94 -12.35 1.83
N ASP A 99 -6.58 -13.63 1.85
CA ASP A 99 -7.48 -14.71 2.28
C ASP A 99 -7.95 -14.53 3.73
N ARG A 100 -7.04 -14.13 4.64
CA ARG A 100 -7.37 -13.85 6.04
C ARG A 100 -8.29 -12.64 6.18
N MET A 101 -8.05 -11.59 5.39
CA MET A 101 -8.91 -10.41 5.35
C MET A 101 -10.31 -10.74 4.82
N ALA A 102 -10.40 -11.59 3.80
CA ALA A 102 -11.68 -12.07 3.26
C ALA A 102 -12.50 -12.87 4.29
N GLN A 103 -11.83 -13.47 5.29
CA GLN A 103 -12.47 -14.15 6.42
C GLN A 103 -12.90 -13.18 7.55
N GLY A 104 -12.74 -11.87 7.37
CA GLY A 104 -13.15 -10.84 8.32
C GLY A 104 -12.07 -10.35 9.28
N THR A 105 -10.83 -10.82 9.13
CA THR A 105 -9.71 -10.39 9.98
C THR A 105 -9.19 -9.02 9.53
N GLY A 106 -8.86 -8.13 10.47
CA GLY A 106 -8.17 -6.87 10.14
C GLY A 106 -6.76 -7.13 9.60
N TYR A 107 -6.24 -6.31 8.67
CA TYR A 107 -4.94 -6.57 8.04
C TYR A 107 -3.77 -6.60 9.04
N LEU A 108 -3.82 -5.81 10.13
CA LEU A 108 -2.79 -5.83 11.19
C LEU A 108 -2.77 -7.14 11.99
N GLU A 109 -3.96 -7.67 12.29
CA GLU A 109 -4.11 -8.96 12.96
C GLU A 109 -3.72 -10.10 12.00
N ALA A 110 -4.12 -10.01 10.74
CA ALA A 110 -3.77 -10.99 9.72
C ALA A 110 -2.25 -11.04 9.44
N LEU A 111 -1.53 -9.94 9.65
CA LEU A 111 -0.06 -9.88 9.63
C LEU A 111 0.60 -10.37 10.93
N GLY A 112 -0.17 -10.58 12.01
CA GLY A 112 0.36 -10.91 13.33
C GLY A 112 1.10 -9.75 14.00
N VAL A 113 0.81 -8.50 13.61
CA VAL A 113 1.40 -7.29 14.19
C VAL A 113 0.65 -6.84 15.44
N LEU A 114 -0.62 -7.25 15.57
CA LEU A 114 -1.39 -7.18 16.81
C LEU A 114 -1.29 -8.54 17.51
N GLY A 115 -0.43 -8.62 18.53
CA GLY A 115 -0.29 -9.72 19.47
C GLY A 115 -0.04 -9.18 20.87
#